data_AF-A0A6P3WXS0-F1
#
_entry.id   AF-A0A6P3WXS0-F1
#
_cell.length_a   1.000
_cell.length_b   1.000
_cell.length_c   1.000
_cell.angle_alpha   90.00
_cell.angle_beta   90.00
_cell.angle_gamma   90.00
#
_symmetry.space_group_name_H-M   'P 1'
#
loop_
_entity.id
_entity.type
_entity.pdbx_description
1 polymer ?
#
loop_
_entity_poly.entity_id
_entity_poly.type
_entity_poly.pdbx_seq_one_letter_code
_entity_poly.pdbx_strand_id
1 'polypeptide(L)'
;MAPKNKENSSNRRKKQEDEDDEDYRKRRDRNNQAVKRSRVKSKLRTEHTQKRVTQLKIENGLLEEKIKMLTKELGFLKDLFLAHTGSNQHAINVQDLNLNEVLADRPEEELAETITES
;
A
#
# COMPACT_ATOMS: atom_id res chain seq x y z
N MET A 1 -35.04 -72.55 14.65
CA MET A 1 -34.37 -71.23 14.54
C MET A 1 -34.02 -71.02 13.08
N ALA A 2 -34.48 -69.95 12.45
CA ALA A 2 -34.21 -69.65 11.04
C ALA A 2 -32.77 -69.07 10.87
N PRO A 3 -32.02 -69.44 9.82
CA PRO A 3 -30.67 -68.94 9.63
C PRO A 3 -30.68 -67.46 9.21
N LYS A 4 -29.85 -66.63 9.85
CA LYS A 4 -29.64 -65.23 9.49
C LYS A 4 -28.82 -65.15 8.20
N ASN A 5 -29.40 -64.50 7.19
CA ASN A 5 -28.78 -64.19 5.90
C ASN A 5 -27.54 -63.29 6.10
N LYS A 6 -26.35 -63.90 6.18
CA LYS A 6 -25.05 -63.23 6.35
C LYS A 6 -24.54 -62.59 5.04
N GLU A 7 -24.99 -63.06 3.88
CA GLU A 7 -24.45 -62.60 2.59
C GLU A 7 -24.80 -61.14 2.32
N ASN A 8 -26.02 -60.71 2.66
CA ASN A 8 -26.49 -59.35 2.39
C ASN A 8 -25.88 -58.27 3.31
N SER A 9 -25.35 -58.66 4.48
CA SER A 9 -24.68 -57.72 5.41
C SER A 9 -23.26 -57.37 4.95
N SER A 10 -22.58 -58.28 4.25
CA SER A 10 -21.22 -58.04 3.73
C SER A 10 -21.25 -57.04 2.56
N ASN A 11 -22.21 -57.18 1.65
CA ASN A 11 -22.38 -56.27 0.51
C ASN A 11 -22.76 -54.85 0.94
N ARG A 12 -23.54 -54.68 2.01
CA ARG A 12 -23.86 -53.34 2.55
C ARG A 12 -22.65 -52.65 3.17
N ARG A 13 -21.77 -53.40 3.85
CA ARG A 13 -20.53 -52.85 4.42
C ARG A 13 -19.57 -52.42 3.32
N LYS A 14 -19.40 -53.24 2.29
CA LYS A 14 -18.55 -52.91 1.13
C LYS A 14 -19.03 -51.66 0.40
N LYS A 15 -20.35 -51.54 0.18
CA LYS A 15 -20.93 -50.34 -0.44
C LYS A 15 -20.72 -49.08 0.41
N GLN A 16 -20.78 -49.21 1.73
CA GLN A 16 -20.56 -48.09 2.65
C GLN A 16 -19.07 -47.68 2.68
N GLU A 17 -18.15 -48.64 2.61
CA GLU A 17 -16.71 -48.37 2.44
C GLU A 17 -16.42 -47.66 1.10
N ASP A 18 -17.06 -48.11 0.00
CA ASP A 18 -16.93 -47.46 -1.31
C ASP A 18 -17.50 -46.01 -1.31
N GLU A 19 -18.63 -45.78 -0.62
CA GLU A 19 -19.22 -44.43 -0.44
C GLU A 19 -18.33 -43.51 0.42
N ASP A 20 -17.75 -44.03 1.51
CA ASP A 20 -16.80 -43.29 2.36
C ASP A 20 -15.53 -42.92 1.60
N ASP A 21 -15.05 -43.78 0.70
CA ASP A 21 -13.92 -43.53 -0.20
C ASP A 21 -14.25 -42.45 -1.25
N GLU A 22 -15.44 -42.48 -1.83
CA GLU A 22 -15.90 -41.41 -2.73
C GLU A 22 -16.02 -40.06 -2.02
N ASP A 23 -16.57 -40.04 -0.81
CA ASP A 23 -16.71 -38.82 -0.02
C ASP A 23 -15.37 -38.30 0.49
N TYR A 24 -14.41 -39.18 0.76
CA TYR A 24 -13.03 -38.79 1.00
C TYR A 24 -12.42 -38.14 -0.24
N ARG A 25 -12.57 -38.72 -1.44
CA ARG A 25 -12.06 -38.14 -2.70
C ARG A 25 -12.63 -36.74 -2.96
N LYS A 26 -13.96 -36.56 -2.84
CA LYS A 26 -14.62 -35.25 -2.99
C LYS A 26 -14.08 -34.21 -2.01
N ARG A 27 -13.90 -34.58 -0.73
CA ARG A 27 -13.30 -33.70 0.29
C ARG A 27 -11.86 -33.34 -0.05
N ARG A 28 -11.07 -34.31 -0.52
CA ARG A 28 -9.67 -34.11 -0.91
C ARG A 28 -9.54 -33.19 -2.11
N ASP A 29 -10.37 -33.37 -3.13
CA ASP A 29 -10.39 -32.52 -4.31
C ASP A 29 -10.79 -31.08 -3.97
N ARG A 30 -11.80 -30.91 -3.11
CA ARG A 30 -12.18 -29.58 -2.60
C ARG A 30 -11.04 -28.92 -1.84
N ASN A 31 -10.34 -29.66 -0.98
CA ASN A 31 -9.17 -29.14 -0.26
C ASN A 31 -8.03 -28.77 -1.22
N ASN A 32 -7.72 -29.62 -2.19
CA ASN A 32 -6.70 -29.36 -3.21
C ASN A 32 -7.03 -28.08 -3.99
N GLN A 33 -8.29 -27.86 -4.36
CA GLN A 33 -8.74 -26.62 -4.99
C GLN A 33 -8.58 -25.42 -4.06
N ALA A 34 -8.97 -25.54 -2.78
CA ALA A 34 -8.82 -24.46 -1.80
C ALA A 34 -7.36 -24.07 -1.58
N VAL A 35 -6.45 -25.05 -1.51
CA VAL A 35 -5.00 -24.81 -1.39
C VAL A 35 -4.46 -24.10 -2.62
N LYS A 36 -4.82 -24.56 -3.84
CA LYS A 36 -4.42 -23.90 -5.09
C LYS A 36 -4.90 -22.43 -5.11
N ARG A 37 -6.17 -22.18 -4.77
CA ARG A 37 -6.75 -20.83 -4.68
C ARG A 37 -6.01 -19.99 -3.63
N SER A 38 -5.72 -20.54 -2.46
CA SER A 38 -5.00 -19.84 -1.39
C SER A 38 -3.59 -19.43 -1.82
N ARG A 39 -2.84 -20.34 -2.46
CA ARG A 39 -1.49 -20.06 -2.99
C ARG A 39 -1.53 -18.95 -4.05
N VAL A 40 -2.43 -19.04 -5.02
CA VAL A 40 -2.59 -18.01 -6.06
C VAL A 40 -2.97 -16.67 -5.43
N LYS A 41 -3.91 -16.65 -4.49
CA LYS A 41 -4.31 -15.43 -3.77
C LYS A 41 -3.11 -14.81 -3.05
N SER A 42 -2.27 -15.61 -2.40
CA SER A 42 -1.08 -15.10 -1.72
C SER A 42 -0.06 -14.53 -2.70
N LYS A 43 0.20 -15.22 -3.81
CA LYS A 43 1.10 -14.73 -4.86
C LYS A 43 0.61 -13.39 -5.44
N LEU A 44 -0.69 -13.29 -5.75
CA LEU A 44 -1.30 -12.07 -6.26
C LEU A 44 -1.24 -10.92 -5.27
N ARG A 45 -1.44 -11.17 -3.97
CA ARG A 45 -1.27 -10.14 -2.93
C ARG A 45 0.16 -9.60 -2.93
N THR A 46 1.16 -10.48 -2.93
CA THR A 46 2.56 -10.05 -2.95
C THR A 46 2.88 -9.23 -4.21
N GLU A 47 2.42 -9.67 -5.38
CA GLU A 47 2.63 -8.95 -6.64
C GLU A 47 1.93 -7.58 -6.64
N HIS A 48 0.68 -7.52 -6.15
CA HIS A 48 -0.06 -6.27 -6.04
C HIS A 48 0.62 -5.30 -5.08
N THR A 49 1.07 -5.76 -3.91
CA THR A 49 1.83 -4.93 -2.96
C THR A 49 3.10 -4.40 -3.60
N GLN A 50 3.85 -5.25 -4.32
CA GLN A 50 5.07 -4.81 -5.01
C GLN A 50 4.77 -3.72 -6.05
N LYS A 51 3.71 -3.89 -6.85
CA LYS A 51 3.26 -2.88 -7.82
C LYS A 51 2.86 -1.58 -7.13
N ARG A 52 2.12 -1.65 -6.03
CA ARG A 52 1.70 -0.47 -5.24
C ARG A 52 2.90 0.28 -4.69
N VAL A 53 3.90 -0.42 -4.15
CA VAL A 53 5.15 0.19 -3.66
C VAL A 53 5.89 0.90 -4.81
N THR A 54 6.02 0.26 -5.97
CA THR A 54 6.66 0.90 -7.13
C THR A 54 5.89 2.14 -7.57
N GLN A 55 4.57 2.09 -7.63
CA GLN A 55 3.74 3.24 -7.99
C GLN A 55 3.92 4.40 -7.00
N LEU A 56 3.90 4.12 -5.69
CA LEU A 56 4.12 5.13 -4.65
C LEU A 56 5.52 5.75 -4.75
N LYS A 57 6.55 4.98 -5.09
CA LYS A 57 7.90 5.52 -5.30
C LYS A 57 7.95 6.49 -6.48
N ILE A 58 7.26 6.18 -7.57
CA ILE A 58 7.17 7.07 -8.74
C ILE A 58 6.41 8.34 -8.37
N GLU A 59 5.26 8.20 -7.69
CA GLU A 59 4.44 9.33 -7.26
C GLU A 59 5.21 10.26 -6.30
N ASN A 60 5.93 9.71 -5.32
CA ASN A 60 6.79 10.49 -4.44
C ASN A 60 7.87 11.26 -5.21
N GLY A 61 8.56 10.62 -6.16
CA GLY A 61 9.55 11.32 -6.98
C GLY A 61 8.97 12.49 -7.78
N LEU A 62 7.76 12.33 -8.33
CA LEU A 62 7.06 13.42 -9.02
C LEU A 62 6.65 14.55 -8.07
N LEU A 63 6.22 14.20 -6.86
CA LEU A 63 5.86 15.19 -5.84
C LEU A 63 7.10 15.96 -5.35
N GLU A 64 8.21 15.28 -5.12
CA GLU A 64 9.51 15.90 -4.77
C GLU A 64 9.98 16.87 -5.86
N GLU A 65 9.88 16.50 -7.14
CA GLU A 65 10.22 17.38 -8.26
C GLU A 65 9.29 18.61 -8.29
N LYS A 66 8.00 18.42 -8.05
CA LYS A 66 7.02 19.50 -8.00
C LYS A 66 7.31 20.47 -6.83
N ILE A 67 7.62 19.94 -5.65
CA ILE A 67 8.03 20.75 -4.49
C ILE A 67 9.26 21.57 -4.86
N LYS A 68 10.31 20.92 -5.40
CA LYS A 68 11.54 21.59 -5.81
C LYS A 68 11.30 22.71 -6.83
N MET A 69 10.42 22.49 -7.80
CA MET A 69 10.05 23.51 -8.79
C MET A 69 9.35 24.69 -8.12
N LEU A 70 8.33 24.44 -7.30
CA LEU A 70 7.59 25.49 -6.60
C LEU A 70 8.48 26.28 -5.63
N THR A 71 9.40 25.61 -4.92
CA THR A 71 10.38 26.28 -4.05
C THR A 71 11.29 27.23 -4.83
N LYS A 72 11.73 26.83 -6.03
CA LYS A 72 12.51 27.71 -6.92
C LYS A 72 11.70 28.89 -7.44
N GLU A 73 10.47 28.66 -7.86
CA GLU A 73 9.56 29.73 -8.32
C GLU A 73 9.28 30.74 -7.19
N LEU A 74 9.06 30.25 -5.97
CA LEU A 74 8.88 31.08 -4.80
C LEU A 74 10.14 31.87 -4.46
N GLY A 75 11.32 31.23 -4.51
CA GLY A 75 12.62 31.90 -4.34
C GLY A 75 12.82 33.01 -5.37
N PHE A 76 12.54 32.73 -6.64
CA PHE A 76 12.62 33.72 -7.71
C PHE A 76 11.69 34.92 -7.47
N LEU A 77 10.44 34.68 -7.03
CA LEU A 77 9.50 35.75 -6.73
C LEU A 77 9.93 36.56 -5.50
N LYS A 78 10.50 35.91 -4.47
CA LYS A 78 11.10 36.58 -3.30
C LYS A 78 12.24 37.51 -3.73
N ASP A 79 13.17 37.01 -4.56
CA ASP A 79 14.30 37.78 -5.06
C ASP A 79 13.85 38.98 -5.91
N LEU A 80 12.84 38.77 -6.78
CA LEU A 80 12.27 39.83 -7.60
C LEU A 80 11.64 40.95 -6.74
N PHE A 81 10.90 40.56 -5.69
CA PHE A 81 10.28 41.52 -4.78
C PHE A 81 11.32 42.31 -3.97
N LEU A 82 12.35 41.65 -3.47
CA LEU A 82 13.46 42.30 -2.75
C LEU A 82 14.24 43.26 -3.66
N ALA A 83 14.53 42.87 -4.90
CA ALA A 83 15.19 43.75 -5.86
C ALA A 83 14.35 45.00 -6.16
N HIS A 84 13.03 44.85 -6.34
CA HIS A 84 12.15 45.98 -6.68
C HIS A 84 11.90 46.92 -5.49
N THR A 85 11.79 46.39 -4.27
CA THR A 85 11.59 47.19 -3.05
C THR A 85 12.89 47.81 -2.53
N GLY A 86 14.05 47.20 -2.76
CA GLY A 86 15.36 47.80 -2.47
C GLY A 86 15.78 48.91 -3.44
N SER A 87 15.18 48.96 -4.63
CA SER A 87 15.50 49.96 -5.67
C SER A 87 14.61 51.20 -5.64
N ASN A 88 13.42 51.10 -5.08
CA ASN A 88 12.40 52.15 -5.16
C ASN A 88 12.31 52.89 -3.82
N GLN A 89 12.67 54.17 -3.81
CA GLN A 89 12.59 55.09 -2.65
C GLN A 89 11.13 55.41 -2.22
N HIS A 90 10.16 54.56 -2.55
CA HIS A 90 8.75 54.75 -2.22
C HIS A 90 8.32 53.79 -1.12
N ALA A 91 8.13 54.38 0.05
CA ALA A 91 7.66 53.79 1.30
C ALA A 91 6.39 52.95 1.11
N ILE A 92 6.55 51.64 0.97
CA ILE A 92 5.64 50.69 1.62
C ILE A 92 6.33 50.36 2.93
N ASN A 93 5.68 50.59 4.07
CA ASN A 93 6.25 50.36 5.39
C ASN A 93 6.44 48.85 5.61
N VAL A 94 7.59 48.32 5.18
CA VAL A 94 7.96 46.89 5.20
C VAL A 94 8.12 46.35 6.62
N GLN A 95 8.04 47.21 7.63
CA GLN A 95 8.21 46.86 9.05
C GLN A 95 7.07 46.01 9.61
N ASP A 96 5.88 46.03 8.99
CA ASP A 96 4.70 45.28 9.46
C ASP A 96 4.60 43.86 8.89
N LEU A 97 5.43 43.51 7.92
CA LEU A 97 5.57 42.12 7.46
C LEU A 97 6.84 41.59 8.13
N ASN A 98 6.68 40.81 9.20
CA ASN A 98 7.77 40.04 9.83
C ASN A 98 8.29 38.98 8.85
N LEU A 99 8.96 39.47 7.80
CA LEU A 99 9.46 38.71 6.67
C LEU A 99 10.53 37.74 7.16
N ASN A 100 11.29 38.10 8.20
CA ASN A 100 12.29 37.25 8.85
C ASN A 100 11.72 35.91 9.35
N GLU A 101 10.45 35.86 9.77
CA GLU A 101 9.81 34.61 10.22
C GLU A 101 9.45 33.70 9.03
N VAL A 102 9.11 34.29 7.88
CA VAL A 102 8.84 33.58 6.62
C VAL A 102 10.14 33.26 5.84
N LEU A 103 11.23 33.98 6.15
CA LEU A 103 12.58 33.84 5.61
C LEU A 103 13.45 32.86 6.41
N ALA A 104 12.97 32.35 7.56
CA ALA A 104 13.62 31.24 8.22
C ALA A 104 13.47 30.01 7.31
N ASP A 105 14.52 29.71 6.53
CA ASP A 105 14.71 28.40 5.93
C ASP A 105 14.73 27.39 7.07
N ARG A 106 13.54 26.89 7.45
CA ARG A 106 13.44 25.73 8.32
C ARG A 106 14.09 24.59 7.55
N PRO A 107 15.22 24.05 8.04
CA PRO A 107 15.89 22.97 7.35
C PRO A 107 14.93 21.79 7.26
N GLU A 108 14.86 21.14 6.08
CA GLU A 108 14.01 19.97 5.85
C GLU A 108 14.26 18.81 6.84
N GLU A 109 15.38 18.85 7.57
CA GLU A 109 15.70 17.92 8.66
C GLU A 109 14.63 17.88 9.77
N GLU A 110 13.95 19.00 10.08
CA GLU A 110 12.88 19.01 11.10
C GLU A 110 11.63 18.21 10.67
N LEU A 111 11.38 18.04 9.37
CA LEU A 111 10.23 17.28 8.87
C LEU A 111 10.51 15.77 8.84
N ALA A 112 11.78 15.38 8.65
CA ALA A 112 12.17 13.97 8.56
C ALA A 112 12.05 13.22 9.91
N GLU A 113 12.31 13.88 11.05
CA GLU A 113 12.18 13.26 12.37
C GLU A 113 10.73 12.86 12.70
N THR A 114 9.73 13.60 12.19
CA THR A 114 8.31 13.29 12.45
C THR A 114 7.82 12.00 11.79
N ILE A 115 8.50 11.53 10.73
CA ILE A 115 8.10 10.33 9.98
C ILE A 115 8.76 9.07 10.53
N THR A 116 9.88 9.21 11.27
CA THR A 116 10.64 8.08 11.80
C THR A 116 10.18 7.57 13.17
N GLU A 117 9.29 8.30 13.86
CA GLU A 117 8.79 7.96 15.21
C GLU A 117 7.38 7.34 15.27
N SER A 118 6.86 6.75 14.19
CA SER A 118 5.56 6.03 14.21
C SER A 118 5.60 4.64 13.60
#